data_AF-A0A935YAP0-F1
#
_entry.id   AF-A0A935YAP0-F1
#
_cell.length_a   1.000
_cell.length_b   1.000
_cell.length_c   1.000
_cell.angle_alpha   90.00
_cell.angle_beta   90.00
_cell.angle_gamma   90.00
#
_symmetry.space_group_name_H-M   'P 1'
#
loop_
_entity.id
_entity.type
_entity.pdbx_description
1 polymer ?
#
loop_
_entity_poly.entity_id
_entity_poly.type
_entity_poly.pdbx_seq_one_letter_code
_entity_poly.pdbx_strand_id
1 'polypeptide(L)'
;MSFQQHVTEKRRLTLLHLLRENGGECNDSVLHTGAVNLGFPLTTRDNVREDLRFLHEHDLAKAEMYGPVMVGKLTERGLDSAEGRGGRIDGIAPPRPVAR
;
A
#
# COMPACT_ATOMS: atom_id res chain seq x y z
N MET A 1 -9.58 -16.32 -6.36
CA MET A 1 -8.99 -15.38 -5.39
C MET A 1 -9.57 -15.70 -4.02
N SER A 2 -8.72 -15.95 -3.01
CA SER A 2 -9.18 -16.19 -1.65
C SER A 2 -9.56 -14.87 -0.96
N PHE A 3 -10.34 -14.93 0.11
CA PHE A 3 -10.65 -13.76 0.93
C PHE A 3 -9.38 -13.07 1.43
N GLN A 4 -8.40 -13.85 1.89
CA GLN A 4 -7.12 -13.32 2.38
C GLN A 4 -6.34 -12.58 1.29
N GLN A 5 -6.35 -13.09 0.06
CA GLN A 5 -5.75 -12.41 -1.09
C GLN A 5 -6.45 -11.08 -1.35
N HIS A 6 -7.79 -11.06 -1.36
CA HIS A 6 -8.56 -9.84 -1.54
C HIS A 6 -8.22 -8.75 -0.52
N VAL A 7 -8.15 -9.14 0.76
CA VAL A 7 -7.80 -8.23 1.86
C VAL A 7 -6.40 -7.68 1.68
N THR A 8 -5.44 -8.51 1.28
CA THR A 8 -4.04 -8.10 1.05
C THR A 8 -3.94 -7.10 -0.11
N GLU A 9 -4.58 -7.40 -1.24
CA GLU A 9 -4.63 -6.51 -2.41
C GLU A 9 -5.26 -5.16 -2.09
N LYS A 10 -6.33 -5.15 -1.30
CA LYS A 10 -6.99 -3.92 -0.85
C LYS A 10 -6.12 -3.14 0.13
N ARG A 11 -5.45 -3.81 1.07
CA ARG A 11 -4.56 -3.14 2.02
C ARG A 11 -3.39 -2.45 1.32
N ARG A 12 -2.78 -3.08 0.30
CA ARG A 12 -1.72 -2.46 -0.52
C ARG A 12 -2.18 -1.20 -1.22
N LEU A 13 -3.37 -1.22 -1.82
CA LEU A 13 -3.99 -0.02 -2.39
C LEU A 13 -4.20 1.07 -1.31
N THR A 14 -4.69 0.69 -0.13
CA THR A 14 -4.85 1.63 1.00
C THR A 14 -3.51 2.23 1.45
N LEU A 15 -2.42 1.46 1.47
CA LEU A 15 -1.09 1.99 1.78
C LEU A 15 -0.62 3.03 0.74
N LEU A 16 -0.87 2.82 -0.55
CA LEU A 16 -0.58 3.83 -1.58
C LEU A 16 -1.39 5.11 -1.38
N HIS A 17 -2.67 5.01 -1.00
CA HIS A 17 -3.49 6.17 -0.65
C HIS A 17 -2.97 6.91 0.58
N LEU A 18 -2.61 6.18 1.65
CA LEU A 18 -2.04 6.76 2.87
C LEU A 18 -0.71 7.46 2.60
N LEU A 19 0.16 6.87 1.78
CA LEU A 19 1.40 7.51 1.35
C LEU A 19 1.12 8.81 0.61
N ARG A 20 0.21 8.80 -0.38
CA ARG A 20 -0.20 10.01 -1.11
C ARG A 20 -0.73 11.10 -0.17
N GLU A 21 -1.61 10.72 0.76
CA GLU A 21 -2.23 11.66 1.71
C GLU A 21 -1.22 12.22 2.72
N ASN A 22 -0.14 11.48 3.02
CA ASN A 22 0.95 11.91 3.89
C ASN A 22 2.12 12.58 3.12
N GLY A 23 1.85 13.23 1.99
CA GLY A 23 2.87 13.95 1.23
C GLY A 23 3.87 13.05 0.47
N GLY A 24 3.51 11.78 0.26
CA GLY A 24 4.29 10.81 -0.52
C GLY A 24 5.27 9.97 0.29
N GLU A 25 5.44 10.20 1.60
CA GLU A 25 6.43 9.47 2.41
C GLU A 25 5.90 9.23 3.82
N CYS A 26 6.01 8.00 4.33
CA CYS A 26 5.49 7.63 5.64
C CYS A 26 6.16 6.38 6.21
N ASN A 27 6.32 6.30 7.54
CA ASN A 27 6.86 5.11 8.19
C ASN A 27 5.79 4.03 8.43
N ASP A 28 6.24 2.79 8.55
CA ASP A 28 5.42 1.59 8.78
C ASP A 28 4.55 1.66 10.03
N SER A 29 4.97 2.38 11.08
CA SER A 29 4.17 2.56 12.29
C SER A 29 2.94 3.43 12.04
N VAL A 30 3.08 4.54 11.31
CA VAL A 30 1.97 5.42 10.98
C VAL A 30 1.06 4.77 9.93
N LEU A 31 1.66 4.10 8.93
CA LEU A 31 0.93 3.31 7.93
C LEU A 31 0.11 2.18 8.58
N HIS A 32 0.66 1.50 9.58
CA HIS A 32 -0.06 0.49 10.37
C HIS A 32 -1.28 1.07 11.09
N THR A 33 -1.11 2.18 11.80
CA THR A 33 -2.23 2.89 12.45
C THR A 33 -3.31 3.28 11.44
N GLY A 34 -2.91 3.83 10.28
CA GLY A 34 -3.84 4.19 9.21
C GLY A 34 -4.59 2.98 8.65
N ALA A 35 -3.89 1.87 8.37
CA ALA A 35 -4.51 0.65 7.87
C ALA A 35 -5.53 0.06 8.87
N VAL A 36 -5.20 0.00 10.16
CA VAL A 36 -6.12 -0.46 11.20
C VAL A 36 -7.39 0.41 11.24
N ASN A 37 -7.22 1.73 11.23
CA ASN A 37 -8.33 2.69 11.27
C ASN A 37 -9.21 2.66 10.00
N LEU A 38 -8.65 2.24 8.86
CA LEU A 38 -9.36 2.15 7.58
C LEU A 38 -9.97 0.76 7.30
N GLY A 39 -10.12 -0.07 8.34
CA GLY A 39 -10.87 -1.33 8.23
C GLY A 39 -10.02 -2.59 8.05
N PHE A 40 -8.71 -2.52 8.36
CA PHE A 40 -7.83 -3.69 8.41
C PHE A 40 -7.39 -4.02 9.85
N PRO A 41 -8.32 -4.32 10.78
CA PRO A 41 -8.04 -4.36 12.23
C PRO A 41 -7.07 -5.47 12.67
N LEU A 42 -6.92 -6.53 11.87
CA LEU A 42 -6.01 -7.65 12.16
C LEU A 42 -4.60 -7.43 11.56
N THR A 43 -4.35 -6.29 10.92
CA THR A 43 -3.05 -6.00 10.31
C THR A 43 -1.99 -5.79 11.38
N THR A 44 -0.84 -6.43 11.22
CA THR A 44 0.36 -6.20 12.04
C THR A 44 1.34 -5.25 11.34
N ARG A 45 2.34 -4.75 12.06
CA ARG A 45 3.45 -3.98 11.45
C ARG A 45 4.24 -4.82 10.43
N ASP A 46 4.38 -6.12 10.65
CA ASP A 46 5.09 -7.00 9.70
C ASP A 46 4.29 -7.17 8.40
N ASN A 47 2.96 -7.23 8.46
CA ASN A 47 2.14 -7.22 7.24
C ASN A 47 2.32 -5.92 6.45
N VAL A 48 2.40 -4.77 7.12
CA VAL A 48 2.66 -3.48 6.45
C VAL A 48 4.04 -3.47 5.80
N ARG A 49 5.06 -4.04 6.45
CA ARG A 49 6.42 -4.17 5.88
C ARG A 49 6.45 -5.10 4.68
N GLU A 50 5.76 -6.23 4.74
CA GLU A 50 5.61 -7.15 3.60
C GLU A 50 4.92 -6.45 2.42
N ASP A 51 3.87 -5.68 2.69
CA ASP A 51 3.18 -4.92 1.66
C ASP A 51 4.05 -3.80 1.09
N LEU A 52 4.84 -3.08 1.90
CA LEU A 52 5.81 -2.09 1.42
C LEU A 52 6.91 -2.71 0.56
N ARG A 53 7.42 -3.89 0.92
CA ARG A 53 8.39 -4.64 0.10
C ARG A 53 7.78 -5.06 -1.24
N PHE A 54 6.53 -5.54 -1.23
CA PHE A 54 5.81 -5.84 -2.46
C PHE A 54 5.65 -4.59 -3.33
N LEU A 55 5.22 -3.46 -2.76
CA LEU A 55 5.12 -2.20 -3.51
C LEU A 55 6.48 -1.75 -4.05
N HIS A 56 7.57 -2.06 -3.36
CA HIS A 56 8.93 -1.80 -3.82
C HIS A 56 9.38 -2.68 -4.99
N GLU A 57 9.14 -3.98 -4.91
CA GLU A 57 9.41 -4.94 -5.99
C GLU A 57 8.66 -4.57 -7.29
N HIS A 58 7.50 -3.92 -7.17
CA HIS A 58 6.68 -3.46 -8.29
C HIS A 58 6.89 -1.99 -8.70
N ASP A 59 7.89 -1.29 -8.13
CA ASP A 59 8.22 0.12 -8.40
C ASP A 59 7.07 1.11 -8.13
N LEU A 60 6.29 0.85 -7.08
CA LEU A 60 5.16 1.70 -6.66
C LEU A 60 5.49 2.52 -5.42
N ALA A 61 6.43 2.04 -4.60
CA ALA A 61 7.02 2.80 -3.52
C ALA A 61 8.48 2.37 -3.34
N LYS A 62 9.37 3.24 -2.88
CA LYS A 62 10.63 2.82 -2.27
C LYS A 62 10.35 2.38 -0.85
N ALA A 63 11.00 1.32 -0.38
CA ALA A 63 10.85 0.83 0.99
C ALA A 63 12.24 0.57 1.58
N GLU A 64 12.60 1.33 2.61
CA GLU A 64 13.93 1.28 3.21
C GLU A 64 13.84 1.25 4.74
N MET A 65 14.76 0.53 5.39
CA MET A 65 14.85 0.49 6.85
C MET A 65 15.65 1.69 7.37
N TYR A 66 15.07 2.43 8.30
CA TYR A 66 15.71 3.50 9.05
C TYR A 66 15.65 3.16 10.53
N GLY A 67 16.69 2.45 11.01
CA GLY A 67 16.70 1.91 12.37
C GLY A 67 15.56 0.91 12.59
N PRO A 68 14.66 1.12 13.56
CA PRO A 68 13.58 0.17 13.89
C PRO A 68 12.33 0.31 13.00
N VAL A 69 12.27 1.32 12.12
CA VAL A 69 11.11 1.58 11.26
C VAL A 69 11.47 1.36 9.80
N MET A 70 10.48 0.94 9.01
CA MET A 70 10.57 0.95 7.55
C MET A 70 9.87 2.21 7.04
N VAL A 71 10.49 2.95 6.12
CA VAL A 71 9.90 4.12 5.48
C VAL A 71 9.52 3.76 4.06
N GLY A 72 8.25 4.00 3.71
CA GLY A 72 7.73 3.93 2.35
C GLY A 72 7.75 5.30 1.70
N LYS A 73 8.17 5.38 0.44
CA LYS A 73 8.15 6.60 -0.38
C LYS A 73 7.50 6.35 -1.73
N LEU A 74 6.39 7.01 -2.02
CA LEU A 74 5.61 6.84 -3.24
C LEU A 74 6.43 7.20 -4.49
N THR A 75 6.32 6.39 -5.54
CA THR A 75 6.86 6.71 -6.87
C THR A 75 5.77 7.37 -7.74
N GLU A 76 6.13 7.95 -8.89
CA GLU A 76 5.15 8.45 -9.87
C GLU A 76 4.21 7.32 -10.33
N ARG A 77 4.77 6.13 -10.61
CA ARG A 77 3.98 4.95 -10.97
C ARG A 77 3.03 4.52 -9.85
N GLY A 78 3.50 4.57 -8.59
CA GLY A 78 2.66 4.31 -7.43
C GLY A 78 1.51 5.29 -7.29
N LEU A 79 1.76 6.57 -7.55
CA LEU A 79 0.74 7.61 -7.58
C LEU A 79 -0.30 7.34 -8.68
N ASP A 80 0.14 7.00 -9.88
CA ASP A 80 -0.76 6.66 -10.98
C ASP A 80 -1.58 5.39 -10.70
N SER A 81 -1.00 4.39 -10.04
CA SER A 81 -1.74 3.22 -9.56
C SER A 81 -2.76 3.58 -8.48
N ALA A 82 -2.41 4.46 -7.54
CA ALA A 82 -3.35 4.93 -6.51
C ALA A 82 -4.54 5.68 -7.13
N GLU A 83 -4.31 6.46 -8.19
CA GLU A 83 -5.35 7.28 -8.83
C GLU A 83 -6.10 6.54 -9.96
N GLY A 84 -5.65 5.34 -10.32
CA GLY A 84 -6.22 4.55 -11.41
C GLY A 84 -5.96 5.15 -12.79
N ARG A 85 -4.83 5.84 -12.93
CA ARG A 85 -4.27 6.28 -14.21
C ARG A 85 -3.30 5.25 -14.81
N GLY A 86 -2.79 4.33 -14.00
CA GLY A 86 -1.93 3.23 -14.43
C GLY A 86 -2.67 2.00 -14.96
N GLY A 87 -1.92 1.08 -15.56
CA GLY A 87 -2.41 -0.26 -15.90
C GLY A 87 -2.71 -1.12 -14.67
N ARG A 88 -3.38 -2.26 -14.88
CA ARG A 88 -3.64 -3.23 -13.81
C ARG A 88 -2.33 -3.84 -13.31
N ILE A 89 -2.19 -3.94 -11.99
CA ILE A 89 -1.05 -4.60 -11.34
C ILE A 89 -1.61 -5.76 -10.52
N ASP A 90 -1.17 -6.97 -10.83
CA ASP A 90 -1.58 -8.15 -10.08
C ASP A 90 -1.09 -8.04 -8.63
N GLY A 91 -1.95 -8.41 -7.66
CA GLY A 91 -1.65 -8.24 -6.25
C GLY A 91 -1.98 -6.84 -5.68
N ILE A 92 -2.63 -5.97 -6.46
CA ILE A 92 -3.17 -4.67 -6.01
C ILE A 92 -4.61 -4.52 -6.49
N ALA A 93 -5.49 -4.15 -5.58
CA ALA A 93 -6.89 -3.94 -5.93
C ALA A 93 -7.06 -2.71 -6.84
N PRO A 94 -8.04 -2.70 -7.76
CA PRO A 94 -8.30 -1.51 -8.57
C PRO A 94 -8.85 -0.36 -7.68
N PRO A 95 -8.40 0.89 -7.91
CA PRO A 95 -8.79 2.06 -7.11
C PRO A 95 -10.24 2.49 -7.33
N ARG A 96 -10.80 2.23 -8.51
CA ARG A 96 -12.23 2.39 -8.80
C ARG A 96 -12.83 1.02 -9.10
N PRO A 97 -14.10 0.75 -8.73
CA PRO A 97 -14.82 -0.39 -9.27
C PRO A 97 -14.75 -0.31 -10.79
N VAL A 98 -14.31 -1.38 -11.45
CA VAL A 98 -14.50 -1.50 -12.89
C VAL A 98 -16.02 -1.53 -13.07
N ALA A 99 -16.60 -0.49 -13.66
CA ALA A 99 -18.01 -0.51 -14.02
C ALA A 99 -18.22 -1.77 -14.88
N ARG A 100 -19.11 -2.65 -14.43
CA ARG A 100 -19.55 -3.80 -15.22
C ARG A 100 -20.54 -3.34 -16.28
#